data_AF-A0A7J2YM74-F1
#
_entry.id   AF-A0A7J2YM74-F1
#
_cell.length_a   1.000
_cell.length_b   1.000
_cell.length_c   1.000
_cell.angle_alpha   90.00
_cell.angle_beta   90.00
_cell.angle_gamma   90.00
#
_symmetry.space_group_name_H-M   'P 1'
#
loop_
_entity.id
_entity.type
_entity.pdbx_description
1 polymer ?
#
loop_
_entity_poly.entity_id
_entity_poly.type
_entity_poly.pdbx_seq_one_letter_code
_entity_poly.pdbx_strand_id
1 'polypeptide(L)' 'GIQAVYHAMQTLGGYGYAVEYDVERWWREVNLIRLAPVTHQMALAFIGEHVLGLPKSY' A
#
# COMPACT_ATOMS: atom_id res chain seq x y z
N GLY A 1 -0.78 9.26 2.98
CA GLY A 1 -1.57 8.14 3.52
C GLY A 1 -0.68 7.05 4.04
N ILE A 2 -0.32 6.07 3.21
CA ILE A 2 0.41 4.84 3.61
C ILE A 2 1.68 5.10 4.43
N GLN A 3 2.57 5.99 3.95
CA GLN A 3 3.83 6.28 4.65
C GLN A 3 3.60 6.92 6.04
N ALA A 4 2.58 7.76 6.17
CA ALA A 4 2.25 8.39 7.45
C ALA A 4 1.77 7.35 8.47
N VAL A 5 0.89 6.44 8.06
CA VAL A 5 0.41 5.34 8.94
C VAL A 5 1.55 4.39 9.28
N TYR A 6 2.42 4.08 8.31
CA TYR A 6 3.63 3.27 8.56
C TYR A 6 4.52 3.90 9.64
N HIS A 7 4.84 5.19 9.51
CA HIS A 7 5.66 5.86 10.51
C HIS A 7 4.96 5.94 11.86
N ALA A 8 3.65 6.19 11.91
CA ALA A 8 2.88 6.16 13.16
C ALA A 8 2.96 4.78 13.86
N MET A 9 2.80 3.68 13.11
CA MET A 9 2.96 2.32 13.63
C MET A 9 4.36 2.11 14.22
N GLN A 10 5.41 2.57 13.52
CA GLN A 10 6.78 2.41 13.99
C GLN A 10 7.11 3.29 15.20
N THR A 11 6.55 4.50 15.27
CA THR A 11 6.75 5.42 16.39
C THR A 11 6.05 4.94 17.66
N LEU A 12 4.84 4.37 17.55
CA LEU A 12 4.05 3.91 18.69
C LEU A 12 4.43 2.48 19.14
N GLY A 13 5.12 1.71 18.30
CA GLY A 13 5.53 0.34 18.61
C GLY A 13 4.33 -0.55 18.94
N GLY A 14 4.38 -1.25 20.07
CA GLY A 14 3.25 -2.09 20.54
C GLY A 14 1.95 -1.31 20.73
N TYR A 15 2.04 -0.02 21.07
CA TYR A 15 0.86 0.84 21.24
C TYR A 15 0.20 1.21 19.92
N GLY A 16 0.90 1.08 18.79
CA GLY A 16 0.31 1.29 17.46
C GLY A 16 -0.74 0.25 17.08
N TYR A 17 -0.78 -0.89 17.79
CA TYR A 17 -1.80 -1.93 17.62
C TYR A 17 -3.03 -1.75 18.53
N ALA A 18 -3.00 -0.76 19.41
CA ALA A 18 -4.06 -0.49 20.37
C ALA A 18 -5.21 0.26 19.65
N VAL A 19 -6.46 -0.12 19.95
CA VAL A 19 -7.67 0.41 19.27
C VAL A 19 -7.99 1.86 19.64
N GLU A 20 -7.29 2.42 20.62
CA GLU A 20 -7.54 3.72 21.20
C GLU A 20 -7.21 4.89 20.26
N TYR A 21 -6.38 4.68 19.23
CA TYR A 21 -5.92 5.74 18.30
C TYR A 21 -6.19 5.45 16.82
N ASP A 22 -6.92 4.35 16.50
CA ASP A 22 -7.29 3.92 15.15
C ASP A 22 -6.13 3.71 14.15
N VAL A 23 -4.87 3.83 14.58
CA VAL A 23 -3.69 3.66 13.72
C VAL A 23 -3.65 2.25 13.13
N GLU A 24 -4.06 1.26 13.90
CA GLU A 24 -4.19 -0.14 13.51
C GLU A 24 -5.34 -0.36 12.52
N ARG A 25 -6.44 0.41 12.64
CA ARG A 25 -7.53 0.40 11.66
C ARG A 25 -7.02 0.95 10.32
N TRP A 26 -6.40 2.11 10.36
CA TRP A 26 -5.88 2.75 9.16
C TRP A 26 -4.79 1.88 8.51
N TRP A 27 -3.98 1.19 9.32
CA TRP A 27 -2.98 0.25 8.82
C TRP A 27 -3.60 -0.87 7.98
N ARG A 28 -4.75 -1.43 8.39
CA ARG A 28 -5.48 -2.44 7.60
C ARG A 28 -6.02 -1.84 6.30
N GLU A 29 -6.68 -0.69 6.40
CA GLU A 29 -7.37 -0.06 5.27
C GLU A 29 -6.40 0.42 4.18
N VAL A 30 -5.31 1.09 4.56
CA VAL A 30 -4.33 1.62 3.59
C VAL A 30 -3.55 0.52 2.88
N ASN A 31 -3.35 -0.64 3.52
CA ASN A 31 -2.72 -1.78 2.85
C ASN A 31 -3.65 -2.47 1.86
N LEU A 32 -4.97 -2.47 2.09
CA LEU A 32 -5.94 -3.00 1.13
C LEU A 32 -5.87 -2.26 -0.21
N ILE A 33 -5.73 -0.93 -0.17
CA ILE A 33 -5.65 -0.07 -1.37
C ILE A 33 -4.41 -0.40 -2.24
N ARG A 34 -3.35 -0.98 -1.65
CA ARG A 34 -2.17 -1.39 -2.43
C ARG A 34 -2.41 -2.62 -3.29
N LEU A 35 -3.37 -3.46 -2.89
CA LEU A 35 -3.69 -4.73 -3.52
C LEU A 35 -4.90 -4.61 -4.44
N ALA A 36 -5.96 -3.92 -4.00
CA ALA A 36 -7.24 -3.85 -4.68
C ALA A 36 -7.60 -2.41 -5.09
N PRO A 37 -8.32 -2.21 -6.22
CA PRO A 37 -8.79 -3.23 -7.17
C PRO A 37 -7.71 -3.71 -8.15
N VAL A 38 -6.63 -2.95 -8.31
CA VAL A 38 -5.50 -3.26 -9.18
C VAL A 38 -4.22 -3.04 -8.39
N THR A 39 -3.30 -4.00 -8.47
CA THR A 39 -2.03 -3.88 -7.77
C THR A 39 -1.12 -2.85 -8.43
N HIS A 40 -0.19 -2.29 -7.67
CA HIS A 40 0.85 -1.42 -8.24
C HIS A 40 1.66 -2.11 -9.34
N GLN A 41 1.93 -3.41 -9.21
CA GLN A 41 2.69 -4.16 -10.20
C GLN A 41 1.92 -4.27 -11.53
N MET A 42 0.60 -4.48 -11.47
CA MET A 42 -0.24 -4.50 -12.67
C MET A 42 -0.30 -3.13 -13.36
N ALA A 43 -0.37 -2.04 -12.58
CA ALA A 43 -0.30 -0.69 -13.15
C ALA A 43 1.05 -0.42 -13.83
N LEU A 44 2.16 -0.85 -13.21
CA LEU A 44 3.50 -0.75 -13.80
C LEU A 44 3.64 -1.60 -15.06
N ALA A 45 3.11 -2.82 -15.06
CA ALA A 45 3.09 -3.69 -16.24
C ALA A 45 2.31 -3.06 -17.39
N PHE A 46 1.16 -2.43 -17.11
CA PHE A 46 0.39 -1.69 -18.10
C PHE A 46 1.20 -0.55 -18.72
N ILE A 47 1.90 0.25 -17.91
CA ILE A 47 2.78 1.32 -18.40
C ILE A 47 3.92 0.75 -19.24
N GLY A 48 4.56 -0.33 -18.80
CA GLY A 48 5.63 -1.01 -19.54
C GLY A 48 5.20 -1.46 -20.93
N GLU A 49 4.05 -2.12 -21.04
CA GLU A 49 3.53 -2.65 -22.30
C GLU A 49 2.94 -1.55 -23.20
N HIS A 50 2.09 -0.67 -22.66
CA HIS A 50 1.26 0.22 -23.46
C HIS A 50 1.85 1.62 -23.67
N VAL A 51 2.70 2.09 -22.75
CA VAL A 51 3.32 3.43 -22.85
C VAL A 51 4.77 3.33 -23.32
N LEU A 52 5.51 2.34 -22.82
CA LEU A 52 6.94 2.18 -23.11
C LEU A 52 7.23 1.16 -24.24
N GLY A 53 6.23 0.39 -24.69
CA GLY A 53 6.36 -0.57 -25.80
C GLY A 53 7.23 -1.79 -25.49
N LEU A 54 7.43 -2.10 -24.20
CA LEU A 54 8.20 -3.27 -23.78
C LEU A 54 7.36 -4.54 -23.98
N PRO A 55 7.99 -5.69 -24.29
CA PRO A 55 7.29 -6.96 -24.36
C PRO A 55 6.69 -7.31 -23.00
N LYS A 56 5.51 -7.95 -23.02
CA LYS A 56 4.78 -8.34 -21.80
C LYS A 56 5.64 -9.23 -20.90
N SER A 57 5.90 -8.75 -19.69
CA SER A 57 6.53 -9.54 -18.62
C SER A 57 5.47 -10.50 -18.06
N TYR A 58 5.73 -11.81 -18.12
CA TYR A 58 4.85 -12.87 -17.61
C TYR A 58 4.93 -12.99 -16.09
#